data_AF-A0A024S0C4-F1
#
_entry.id   AF-A0A024S0C4-F1
#
_cell.length_a   1.000
_cell.length_b   1.000
_cell.length_c   1.000
_cell.angle_alpha   90.00
_cell.angle_beta   90.00
_cell.angle_gamma   90.00
#
_symmetry.space_group_name_H-M   'P 1'
#
loop_
_entity.id
_entity.type
_entity.pdbx_description
1 polymer ?
#
loop_
_entity_poly.entity_id
_entity_poly.type
_entity_poly.pdbx_seq_one_letter_code
_entity_poly.pdbx_strand_id
1 'polypeptide(L)'
;MTSKWSSSCPKQKANRIRNNQRRHRAKVKAHISSLESELAESRRQLAFAENRIKALAAEVERLQSEARRGSPSDATTLGYGSSTTASQIISGSRCCQNLGEQRRLDDIPTYEQIAVTDLISMNDIERDPSDIGLSFASRYDSPNLPPQQPGESTTSCTIAYGIIAQQNLKGLGIEDIHQWLHTGYRRALRDGDGCTVVNSLVYSLIDHLSPV
;
A
#
# COMPACT_ATOMS: atom_id res chain seq x y z
N MET A 1 29.91 14.72 53.49
CA MET A 1 31.08 14.90 52.60
C MET A 1 30.65 14.62 51.17
N THR A 2 30.63 15.66 50.35
CA THR A 2 30.02 15.70 49.01
C THR A 2 31.00 15.29 47.91
N SER A 3 30.45 14.58 46.92
CA SER A 3 30.77 14.62 45.48
C SER A 3 32.07 13.97 44.98
N LYS A 4 31.92 12.76 44.42
CA LYS A 4 32.75 12.25 43.31
C LYS A 4 31.84 11.76 42.18
N TRP A 5 31.11 12.67 41.56
CA TRP A 5 30.55 12.39 40.24
C TRP A 5 31.70 12.59 39.26
N SER A 6 32.21 11.48 38.74
CA SER A 6 33.39 11.47 37.89
C SER A 6 33.15 12.32 36.65
N SER A 7 33.92 13.39 36.51
CA SER A 7 34.01 14.16 35.27
C SER A 7 34.51 13.23 34.17
N SER A 8 33.63 12.77 33.29
CA SER A 8 34.02 11.87 32.20
C SER A 8 35.08 12.57 31.36
N CYS A 9 36.30 12.04 31.33
CA CYS A 9 37.36 12.62 30.50
C CYS A 9 36.92 12.54 29.02
N PRO A 10 37.18 13.56 28.18
CA PRO A 10 36.80 13.57 26.77
C PRO A 10 37.15 12.28 26.00
N LYS A 11 38.26 11.59 26.36
CA LYS A 11 38.66 10.30 25.79
C LYS A 11 37.64 9.18 26.05
N GLN A 12 37.04 9.11 27.24
CA GLN A 12 35.99 8.12 27.57
C GLN A 12 34.70 8.40 26.78
N LYS A 13 34.32 9.67 26.61
CA LYS A 13 33.17 10.07 25.78
C LYS A 13 33.38 9.69 24.31
N ALA A 14 34.56 9.94 23.75
CA ALA A 14 34.91 9.55 22.38
C ALA A 14 34.86 8.02 22.17
N ASN A 15 35.35 7.24 23.13
CA ASN A 15 35.26 5.78 23.09
C ASN A 15 33.81 5.28 23.10
N ARG A 16 32.95 5.88 23.92
CA ARG A 16 31.51 5.55 23.96
C ARG A 16 30.83 5.80 22.62
N ILE A 17 31.10 6.95 22.00
CA ILE A 17 30.55 7.30 20.68
C ILE A 17 30.98 6.27 19.63
N ARG A 18 32.27 5.92 19.57
CA ARG A 18 32.75 4.90 18.62
C ARG A 18 32.12 3.53 18.86
N ASN A 19 31.96 3.11 20.11
CA ASN A 19 31.35 1.82 20.44
C ASN A 19 29.86 1.79 20.05
N ASN A 20 29.12 2.86 20.36
CA ASN A 20 27.74 3.00 19.91
C ASN A 20 27.65 2.95 18.37
N GLN A 21 28.50 3.70 17.68
CA GLN A 21 28.53 3.69 16.22
C GLN A 21 28.87 2.31 15.65
N ARG A 22 29.78 1.56 16.27
CA ARG A 22 30.08 0.17 15.87
C ARG A 22 28.87 -0.73 16.06
N ARG A 23 28.16 -0.62 17.18
CA ARG A 23 26.93 -1.40 17.45
C ARG A 23 25.82 -1.05 16.46
N HIS A 24 25.62 0.23 16.17
CA HIS A 24 24.65 0.66 15.16
C HIS A 24 24.99 0.08 13.79
N ARG A 25 26.25 0.23 13.34
CA ARG A 25 26.70 -0.36 12.07
C ARG A 25 26.53 -1.88 12.02
N ALA A 26 26.82 -2.58 13.12
CA ALA A 26 26.61 -4.03 13.19
C ALA A 26 25.13 -4.41 13.07
N LYS A 27 24.23 -3.70 13.76
CA LYS A 27 22.78 -3.90 13.66
C LYS A 27 22.25 -3.64 12.26
N VAL A 28 22.65 -2.53 11.64
CA VAL A 28 22.26 -2.18 10.27
C VAL A 28 22.74 -3.25 9.28
N LYS A 29 24.01 -3.69 9.40
CA LYS A 29 24.54 -4.76 8.54
C LYS A 29 23.78 -6.07 8.71
N ALA A 30 23.46 -6.45 9.96
CA ALA A 30 22.67 -7.65 10.23
C ALA A 30 21.26 -7.55 9.63
N HIS A 31 20.61 -6.39 9.75
CA HIS A 31 19.29 -6.16 9.16
C HIS A 31 19.31 -6.22 7.64
N ILE A 32 20.27 -5.55 6.99
CA ILE A 32 20.45 -5.63 5.53
C ILE A 32 20.64 -7.07 5.08
N SER A 33 21.51 -7.82 5.76
CA SER A 33 21.74 -9.24 5.43
C SER A 33 20.48 -10.09 5.60
N SER A 34 19.64 -9.79 6.60
CA SER A 34 18.35 -10.45 6.80
C SER A 34 17.40 -10.15 5.64
N LEU A 35 17.26 -8.88 5.27
CA LEU A 35 16.39 -8.46 4.15
C LEU A 35 16.86 -9.04 2.82
N GLU A 36 18.17 -9.07 2.56
CA GLU A 36 18.74 -9.69 1.36
C GLU A 36 18.43 -11.19 1.29
N SER A 37 18.48 -11.89 2.43
CA SER A 37 18.10 -13.31 2.51
C SER A 37 16.62 -13.54 2.23
N GLU A 38 15.75 -12.74 2.85
CA GLU A 38 14.30 -12.83 2.67
C GLU A 38 13.88 -12.51 1.23
N LEU A 39 14.53 -11.51 0.61
CA LEU A 39 14.35 -11.19 -0.80
C LEU A 39 14.77 -12.36 -1.70
N ALA A 40 15.90 -13.00 -1.39
CA ALA A 40 16.39 -14.14 -2.16
C ALA A 40 15.45 -15.35 -2.04
N GLU A 41 14.91 -15.61 -0.85
CA GLU A 41 13.91 -16.66 -0.62
C GLU A 41 12.62 -16.38 -1.38
N SER A 42 12.07 -15.18 -1.26
CA SER A 42 10.84 -14.78 -1.96
C SER A 42 10.98 -14.92 -3.48
N ARG A 43 12.13 -14.51 -4.04
CA ARG A 43 12.44 -14.68 -5.47
C ARG A 43 12.47 -16.16 -5.88
N ARG A 44 13.01 -17.05 -5.03
CA ARG A 44 13.01 -18.50 -5.30
C ARG A 44 11.60 -19.07 -5.27
N GLN A 45 10.78 -18.66 -4.30
CA GLN A 45 9.38 -19.09 -4.19
C GLN A 45 8.57 -18.66 -5.43
N LEU A 46 8.74 -17.42 -5.88
CA LEU A 46 8.12 -16.92 -7.12
C LEU A 46 8.54 -17.74 -8.34
N ALA A 47 9.85 -17.95 -8.53
CA ALA A 47 10.36 -18.75 -9.65
C ALA A 47 9.79 -20.18 -9.63
N PHE A 48 9.69 -20.79 -8.45
CA PHE A 48 9.06 -22.10 -8.28
C PHE A 48 7.57 -22.08 -8.65
N ALA A 49 6.82 -21.10 -8.14
CA ALA A 49 5.39 -20.96 -8.42
C ALA A 49 5.12 -20.74 -9.91
N GLU A 50 5.90 -19.87 -10.57
CA GLU A 50 5.81 -19.63 -12.01
C GLU A 50 6.07 -20.91 -12.80
N ASN A 51 7.10 -21.68 -12.44
CA ASN A 51 7.40 -22.96 -13.09
C ASN A 51 6.26 -23.97 -12.90
N ARG A 52 5.66 -24.03 -11.71
CA ARG A 52 4.50 -24.89 -11.44
C ARG A 52 3.27 -24.47 -12.25
N ILE A 53 3.00 -23.18 -12.34
CA ILE A 53 1.91 -22.64 -13.17
C ILE A 53 2.12 -23.01 -14.63
N LYS A 54 3.32 -22.80 -15.17
CA LYS A 54 3.67 -23.18 -16.55
C LYS A 54 3.45 -24.67 -16.81
N ALA A 55 3.92 -25.53 -15.90
CA ALA A 55 3.74 -26.98 -16.02
C ALA A 55 2.26 -27.40 -16.01
N LEU A 56 1.48 -26.86 -15.08
CA LEU A 56 0.05 -27.14 -14.99
C LEU A 56 -0.73 -26.60 -16.20
N ALA A 57 -0.36 -25.41 -16.70
CA ALA A 57 -0.98 -24.83 -17.89
C ALA A 57 -0.74 -25.70 -19.13
N ALA A 58 0.48 -26.21 -19.31
CA ALA A 58 0.80 -27.13 -20.40
C ALA A 58 0.00 -28.44 -20.30
N GLU A 59 -0.18 -28.98 -19.09
CA GLU A 59 -0.98 -30.18 -18.87
C GLU A 59 -2.48 -29.95 -19.17
N VAL A 60 -3.03 -28.81 -18.74
CA VAL A 60 -4.40 -28.42 -19.08
C VAL A 60 -4.57 -28.31 -20.60
N GLU A 61 -3.63 -27.68 -21.30
CA GLU A 61 -3.66 -27.57 -22.76
C GLU A 61 -3.62 -28.95 -23.45
N ARG A 62 -2.79 -29.87 -22.94
CA ARG A 62 -2.72 -31.26 -23.40
C ARG A 62 -4.06 -31.97 -23.24
N LEU A 63 -4.65 -31.92 -22.03
CA LEU A 63 -5.94 -32.54 -21.72
C LEU A 63 -7.08 -31.94 -22.55
N GLN A 64 -7.10 -30.62 -22.74
CA GLN A 64 -8.09 -29.97 -23.61
C GLN A 64 -7.95 -30.41 -25.07
N SER A 65 -6.72 -30.60 -25.55
CA SER A 65 -6.46 -31.08 -26.91
C SER A 65 -6.92 -32.53 -27.10
N GLU A 66 -6.75 -33.37 -26.09
CA GLU A 66 -7.25 -34.74 -26.07
C GLU A 66 -8.78 -34.80 -26.03
N ALA A 67 -9.41 -34.00 -25.16
CA ALA A 67 -10.87 -33.89 -25.11
C ALA A 67 -11.46 -33.40 -26.45
N ARG A 68 -10.78 -32.47 -27.14
CA ARG A 68 -11.17 -32.04 -28.49
C ARG A 68 -11.04 -33.13 -29.55
N ARG A 69 -10.05 -34.02 -29.43
CA ARG A 69 -9.86 -35.17 -30.36
C ARG A 69 -10.81 -36.33 -30.06
N GLY A 70 -11.21 -36.51 -28.81
CA GLY A 70 -12.07 -37.58 -28.33
C GLY A 70 -13.57 -37.27 -28.37
N SER A 71 -14.05 -36.38 -29.25
CA SER A 71 -15.48 -36.17 -29.49
C SER A 71 -15.94 -36.97 -30.72
N PRO A 72 -16.41 -38.23 -30.58
CA PRO A 72 -17.10 -38.92 -31.64
C PRO A 72 -18.43 -38.24 -31.94
N SER A 73 -18.61 -37.93 -33.22
CA SER A 73 -19.87 -37.57 -33.85
C SER A 73 -20.77 -38.80 -33.93
N ASP A 74 -21.29 -39.29 -32.80
CA ASP A 74 -22.35 -40.31 -32.79
C ASP A 74 -23.71 -39.62 -32.60
N ALA A 75 -24.22 -39.10 -33.71
CA ALA A 75 -25.64 -38.81 -33.89
C ALA A 75 -26.16 -39.64 -35.08
N THR A 76 -26.18 -40.96 -34.92
CA THR A 76 -27.00 -41.85 -35.75
C THR A 76 -28.15 -42.37 -34.89
N THR A 77 -29.32 -41.75 -35.01
CA THR A 77 -30.59 -42.37 -34.62
C THR A 77 -31.51 -42.27 -35.82
N LEU A 78 -31.62 -43.38 -36.56
CA LEU A 78 -32.62 -43.60 -37.60
C LEU A 78 -33.91 -44.10 -36.94
N GLY A 79 -35.00 -43.39 -37.21
CA GLY A 79 -36.38 -43.80 -36.90
C GLY A 79 -37.38 -42.95 -37.68
N TYR A 80 -37.71 -43.40 -38.89
CA TYR A 80 -38.93 -43.16 -39.69
C TYR A 80 -40.08 -42.42 -38.98
N GLY A 81 -40.81 -41.44 -39.53
CA GLY A 81 -40.88 -40.79 -40.83
C GLY A 81 -42.26 -40.11 -40.98
N SER A 82 -42.30 -38.84 -41.38
CA SER A 82 -43.32 -38.26 -42.29
C SER A 82 -43.15 -36.75 -42.43
N SER A 83 -42.93 -36.37 -43.68
CA SER A 83 -43.13 -35.08 -44.36
C SER A 83 -43.56 -33.86 -43.53
N THR A 84 -42.83 -32.75 -43.70
CA THR A 84 -43.27 -31.58 -44.50
C THR A 84 -42.32 -30.40 -44.25
N THR A 85 -41.65 -29.98 -45.32
CA THR A 85 -41.02 -28.67 -45.61
C THR A 85 -40.75 -27.68 -44.46
N ALA A 86 -39.47 -27.38 -44.22
CA ALA A 86 -38.94 -26.01 -44.24
C ALA A 86 -37.43 -26.03 -43.92
N SER A 87 -36.65 -25.46 -44.82
CA SER A 87 -35.23 -25.18 -44.67
C SER A 87 -34.93 -24.38 -43.41
N GLN A 88 -33.93 -24.80 -42.62
CA GLN A 88 -32.76 -23.99 -42.27
C GLN A 88 -31.89 -24.73 -41.23
N ILE A 89 -30.72 -25.15 -41.71
CA ILE A 89 -29.58 -25.57 -40.90
C ILE A 89 -28.88 -24.29 -40.44
N ILE A 90 -28.88 -23.98 -39.15
CA ILE A 90 -27.82 -23.20 -38.51
C ILE A 90 -27.43 -23.89 -37.21
N SER A 91 -26.35 -24.64 -37.33
CA SER A 91 -25.55 -25.18 -36.23
C SER A 91 -24.95 -24.01 -35.44
N GLY A 92 -25.13 -24.04 -34.12
CA GLY A 92 -24.43 -23.13 -33.22
C GLY A 92 -22.93 -23.39 -33.25
N SER A 93 -22.15 -22.38 -33.62
CA SER A 93 -20.77 -22.22 -33.18
C SER A 93 -20.14 -20.91 -33.65
N ARG A 94 -19.45 -20.28 -32.69
CA ARG A 94 -18.32 -19.35 -32.79
C ARG A 94 -18.64 -17.85 -32.87
N CYS A 95 -18.55 -17.26 -31.68
CA CYS A 95 -17.78 -16.05 -31.44
C CYS A 95 -16.48 -16.01 -32.27
N CYS A 96 -16.13 -14.82 -32.75
CA CYS A 96 -14.84 -14.40 -33.31
C CYS A 96 -14.65 -14.58 -34.82
N GLN A 97 -15.00 -13.53 -35.59
CA GLN A 97 -14.20 -13.09 -36.74
C GLN A 97 -14.07 -11.56 -36.71
N ASN A 98 -12.82 -11.10 -36.70
CA ASN A 98 -12.44 -9.72 -36.96
C ASN A 98 -12.38 -9.50 -38.48
N LEU A 99 -12.93 -8.39 -38.98
CA LEU A 99 -12.39 -7.73 -40.17
C LEU A 99 -12.17 -6.27 -39.82
N GLY A 100 -10.95 -5.80 -40.05
CA GLY A 100 -10.44 -4.54 -39.53
C GLY A 100 -11.06 -3.31 -40.19
N GLU A 101 -11.11 -2.24 -39.41
CA GLU A 101 -11.07 -0.88 -39.92
C GLU A 101 -10.09 -0.05 -39.09
N GLN A 102 -9.11 0.47 -39.80
CA GLN A 102 -8.06 1.35 -39.35
C GLN A 102 -8.64 2.75 -39.10
N ARG A 103 -8.75 3.22 -37.85
CA ARG A 103 -8.66 4.65 -37.53
C ARG A 103 -8.05 4.90 -36.15
N ARG A 104 -6.80 5.36 -36.22
CA ARG A 104 -6.18 6.49 -35.50
C ARG A 104 -6.26 6.55 -33.96
N LEU A 105 -5.06 6.41 -33.36
CA LEU A 105 -4.61 7.26 -32.25
C LEU A 105 -5.05 8.70 -32.49
N ASP A 106 -5.81 9.25 -31.55
CA ASP A 106 -5.75 10.61 -31.01
C ASP A 106 -7.06 10.80 -30.24
N ASP A 107 -7.01 10.66 -28.91
CA ASP A 107 -7.87 11.32 -27.91
C ASP A 107 -7.61 10.71 -26.52
N ILE A 108 -6.52 11.16 -25.89
CA ILE A 108 -6.32 11.06 -24.44
C ILE A 108 -7.01 12.27 -23.82
N PRO A 109 -8.05 12.14 -22.97
CA PRO A 109 -8.49 13.24 -22.15
C PRO A 109 -7.49 13.45 -21.02
N THR A 110 -6.93 14.65 -21.01
CA THR A 110 -6.03 15.22 -20.02
C THR A 110 -6.56 15.05 -18.60
N TYR A 111 -5.66 14.69 -17.70
CA TYR A 111 -5.72 14.81 -16.23
C TYR A 111 -6.64 15.93 -15.72
N GLU A 112 -7.77 15.57 -15.08
CA GLU A 112 -8.25 16.04 -13.76
C GLU A 112 -9.64 15.43 -13.46
N GLN A 113 -9.94 15.23 -12.16
CA GLN A 113 -11.19 14.70 -11.60
C GLN A 113 -11.49 13.20 -11.81
N ILE A 114 -10.82 12.36 -11.01
CA ILE A 114 -11.51 11.22 -10.38
C ILE A 114 -11.49 11.47 -8.87
N ALA A 115 -12.57 12.06 -8.37
CA ALA A 115 -12.84 12.18 -6.95
C ALA A 115 -13.08 10.76 -6.38
N VAL A 116 -12.08 10.21 -5.70
CA VAL A 116 -12.20 8.95 -4.95
C VAL A 116 -12.98 9.21 -3.66
N THR A 117 -14.30 9.37 -3.80
CA THR A 117 -15.23 9.61 -2.69
C THR A 117 -16.13 8.42 -2.39
N ASP A 118 -15.74 7.19 -2.75
CA ASP A 118 -16.53 6.00 -2.39
C ASP A 118 -15.67 4.75 -2.37
N LEU A 119 -15.08 4.45 -1.21
CA LEU A 119 -14.87 3.09 -0.70
C LEU A 119 -14.66 3.16 0.83
N ILE A 120 -15.70 3.54 1.56
CA ILE A 120 -15.85 3.08 2.95
C ILE A 120 -16.75 1.85 2.88
N SER A 121 -16.14 0.66 2.91
CA SER A 121 -16.86 -0.59 3.17
C SER A 121 -16.02 -1.48 4.07
N MET A 122 -16.50 -1.59 5.31
CA MET A 122 -16.44 -2.72 6.23
C MET A 122 -15.39 -3.78 5.90
N ASN A 123 -14.25 -3.76 6.61
CA ASN A 123 -13.51 -4.96 6.98
C ASN A 123 -12.52 -4.61 8.12
N ASP A 124 -12.81 -5.13 9.31
CA ASP A 124 -11.87 -5.24 10.43
C ASP A 124 -10.77 -6.23 10.07
N ILE A 125 -9.73 -5.74 9.40
CA ILE A 125 -8.44 -6.43 9.29
C ILE A 125 -7.43 -5.48 9.93
N GLU A 126 -6.75 -5.96 10.97
CA GLU A 126 -5.67 -5.33 11.73
C GLU A 126 -4.95 -4.22 10.94
N ARG A 127 -5.48 -3.00 11.03
CA ARG A 127 -4.95 -1.86 10.30
C ARG A 127 -3.90 -1.21 11.20
N ASP A 128 -2.65 -1.24 10.76
CA ASP A 128 -1.55 -0.51 11.39
C ASP A 128 -2.02 0.93 11.65
N PRO A 129 -2.00 1.42 12.91
CA PRO A 129 -2.46 2.76 13.26
C PRO A 129 -1.67 3.87 12.54
N SER A 130 -0.55 3.53 11.90
CA SER A 130 0.25 4.39 11.03
C SER A 130 -0.41 4.72 9.68
N ASP A 131 -1.26 3.83 9.14
CA ASP A 131 -1.88 3.96 7.80
C ASP A 131 -3.16 4.83 7.81
N ILE A 132 -3.87 4.83 8.94
CA ILE A 132 -5.06 5.66 9.18
C ILE A 132 -4.67 7.15 9.29
N GLY A 133 -3.54 7.44 9.95
CA GLY A 133 -3.00 8.80 10.05
C GLY A 133 -2.56 9.36 8.69
N LEU A 134 -2.10 8.49 7.78
CA LEU A 134 -1.64 8.87 6.44
C LEU A 134 -2.81 9.28 5.54
N SER A 135 -3.86 8.46 5.48
CA SER A 135 -5.07 8.74 4.69
C SER A 135 -5.78 10.02 5.14
N PHE A 136 -5.70 10.34 6.43
CA PHE A 136 -6.32 11.53 7.00
C PHE A 136 -5.44 12.78 6.82
N ALA A 137 -4.12 12.69 6.97
CA ALA A 137 -3.20 13.79 6.70
C ALA A 137 -3.25 14.26 5.24
N SER A 138 -3.42 13.34 4.28
CA SER A 138 -3.60 13.68 2.85
C SER A 138 -4.88 14.45 2.57
N ARG A 139 -5.91 14.38 3.43
CA ARG A 139 -7.13 15.22 3.32
C ARG A 139 -6.83 16.70 3.64
N TYR A 140 -5.73 16.97 4.35
CA TYR A 140 -5.31 18.31 4.77
C TYR A 140 -4.08 18.83 4.02
N ASP A 141 -3.68 18.20 2.91
CA ASP A 141 -2.89 18.84 1.84
C ASP A 141 -3.73 19.88 1.07
N SER A 142 -4.52 20.64 1.82
CA SER A 142 -5.34 21.71 1.33
C SER A 142 -4.45 22.91 1.00
N PRO A 143 -4.58 23.51 -0.19
CA PRO A 143 -3.87 24.74 -0.55
C PRO A 143 -4.25 25.95 0.33
N ASN A 144 -5.12 25.79 1.34
CA ASN A 144 -5.62 26.85 2.21
C ASN A 144 -5.04 26.86 3.64
N LEU A 145 -4.05 26.02 3.96
CA LEU A 145 -3.43 26.08 5.30
C LEU A 145 -2.64 27.40 5.50
N PRO A 146 -2.67 27.97 6.71
CA PRO A 146 -1.88 29.15 7.03
C PRO A 146 -0.37 28.84 6.94
N PRO A 147 0.46 29.80 6.49
CA PRO A 147 1.90 29.61 6.49
C PRO A 147 2.44 29.53 7.93
N GLN A 148 3.59 28.86 8.08
CA GLN A 148 4.31 28.81 9.35
C GLN A 148 4.69 30.22 9.83
N GLN A 149 4.46 30.54 11.11
CA GLN A 149 4.84 31.84 11.67
C GLN A 149 6.33 31.85 12.09
N PRO A 150 6.99 33.02 12.07
CA PRO A 150 8.37 33.13 12.55
C PRO A 150 8.50 32.70 14.02
N GLY A 151 9.30 31.66 14.26
CA GLY A 151 9.55 31.12 15.62
C GLY A 151 8.70 29.92 16.01
N GLU A 152 7.72 29.50 15.19
CA GLU A 152 6.98 28.25 15.42
C GLU A 152 7.85 27.06 15.02
N SER A 153 7.96 26.06 15.90
CA SER A 153 8.51 24.75 15.53
C SER A 153 7.37 23.84 15.09
N THR A 154 7.41 23.40 13.83
CA THR A 154 6.40 22.51 13.24
C THR A 154 7.00 21.17 12.85
N THR A 155 6.19 20.12 12.88
CA THR A 155 6.53 18.76 12.44
C THR A 155 5.59 18.34 11.32
N SER A 156 6.07 17.54 10.36
CA SER A 156 5.21 16.98 9.30
C SER A 156 4.02 16.23 9.89
N CYS A 157 2.82 16.41 9.32
CA CYS A 157 1.59 15.77 9.78
C CYS A 157 1.74 14.24 9.79
N THR A 158 2.38 13.67 8.77
CA THR A 158 2.72 12.24 8.72
C THR A 158 3.52 11.77 9.93
N ILE A 159 4.56 12.52 10.30
CA ILE A 159 5.41 12.19 11.44
C ILE A 159 4.65 12.40 12.76
N ALA A 160 3.90 13.49 12.88
CA ALA A 160 3.12 13.79 14.08
C ALA A 160 2.06 12.72 14.37
N TYR A 161 1.29 12.32 13.37
CA TYR A 161 0.29 11.24 13.51
C TYR A 161 0.93 9.89 13.85
N GLY A 162 2.10 9.57 13.29
CA GLY A 162 2.84 8.37 13.66
C GLY A 162 3.26 8.37 15.15
N ILE A 163 3.69 9.52 15.68
CA ILE A 163 4.03 9.65 17.11
C ILE A 163 2.77 9.52 17.97
N ILE A 164 1.69 10.19 17.60
CA ILE A 164 0.42 10.17 18.34
C ILE A 164 -0.15 8.75 18.38
N ALA A 165 -0.17 8.05 17.25
CA ALA A 165 -0.61 6.67 17.14
C ALA A 165 0.12 5.74 18.13
N GLN A 166 1.44 5.92 18.28
CA GLN A 166 2.24 5.13 19.22
C GLN A 166 1.96 5.45 20.69
N GLN A 167 1.62 6.71 21.00
CA GLN A 167 1.39 7.18 22.37
C GLN A 167 -0.09 7.13 22.78
N ASN A 168 -0.99 6.77 21.87
CA ASN A 168 -2.43 6.73 22.10
C ASN A 168 -2.87 5.51 22.92
N LEU A 169 -2.34 5.38 24.15
CA LEU A 169 -2.70 4.31 25.08
C LEU A 169 -4.17 4.39 25.52
N LYS A 170 -4.77 5.58 25.45
CA LYS A 170 -6.18 5.82 25.75
C LYS A 170 -7.14 5.42 24.62
N GLY A 171 -6.62 5.15 23.42
CA GLY A 171 -7.44 4.80 22.26
C GLY A 171 -8.37 5.94 21.78
N LEU A 172 -7.93 7.20 21.86
CA LEU A 172 -8.68 8.32 21.26
C LEU A 172 -8.87 8.10 19.76
N GLY A 173 -10.06 8.47 19.27
CA GLY A 173 -10.37 8.39 17.85
C GLY A 173 -9.54 9.38 17.03
N ILE A 174 -9.34 9.04 15.76
CA ILE A 174 -8.61 9.93 14.83
C ILE A 174 -9.29 11.30 14.66
N GLU A 175 -10.62 11.33 14.72
CA GLU A 175 -11.40 12.57 14.60
C GLU A 175 -11.21 13.48 15.82
N ASP A 176 -11.11 12.90 17.02
CA ASP A 176 -10.85 13.65 18.26
C ASP A 176 -9.42 14.22 18.27
N ILE A 177 -8.46 13.42 17.82
CA ILE A 177 -7.06 13.83 17.62
C ILE A 177 -7.00 14.98 16.62
N HIS A 178 -7.71 14.88 15.51
CA HIS A 178 -7.78 15.94 14.52
C HIS A 178 -8.41 17.21 15.08
N GLN A 179 -9.54 17.09 15.76
CA GLN A 179 -10.23 18.21 16.40
C GLN A 179 -9.33 18.91 17.43
N TRP A 180 -8.42 18.18 18.07
CA TRP A 180 -7.42 18.79 18.95
C TRP A 180 -6.37 19.59 18.17
N LEU A 181 -5.87 19.03 17.07
CA LEU A 181 -4.76 19.59 16.30
C LEU A 181 -5.17 20.65 15.27
N HIS A 182 -6.47 20.82 14.99
CA HIS A 182 -6.97 21.63 13.86
C HIS A 182 -6.44 23.07 13.83
N THR A 183 -6.25 23.73 14.98
CA THR A 183 -5.69 25.09 15.07
C THR A 183 -4.20 25.15 14.78
N GLY A 184 -3.52 24.01 14.87
CA GLY A 184 -2.08 23.85 14.74
C GLY A 184 -1.60 23.53 13.33
N TYR A 185 -2.48 23.27 12.37
CA TYR A 185 -2.04 22.95 11.01
C TYR A 185 -1.43 24.15 10.31
N ARG A 186 -0.34 23.89 9.60
CA ARG A 186 0.45 24.84 8.83
C ARG A 186 0.80 24.21 7.49
N ARG A 187 1.05 25.04 6.48
CA ARG A 187 1.66 24.59 5.24
C ARG A 187 3.15 24.35 5.47
N ALA A 188 3.70 23.27 4.91
CA ALA A 188 5.15 23.06 4.89
C ALA A 188 5.89 24.21 4.20
N LEU A 189 7.15 24.41 4.61
CA LEU A 189 8.00 25.47 4.06
C LEU A 189 8.44 25.18 2.63
N ARG A 190 8.52 23.91 2.25
CA ARG A 190 8.87 23.47 0.89
C ARG A 190 7.62 22.97 0.19
N ASP A 191 7.49 23.36 -1.06
CA ASP A 191 6.41 22.86 -1.92
C ASP A 191 6.54 21.33 -2.07
N GLY A 192 5.44 20.63 -1.82
CA GLY A 192 5.37 19.16 -1.88
C GLY A 192 5.62 18.42 -0.57
N ASP A 193 6.09 19.08 0.50
CA ASP A 193 6.25 18.47 1.83
C ASP A 193 4.92 18.39 2.61
N GLY A 194 3.87 19.03 2.09
CA GLY A 194 2.49 18.89 2.53
C GLY A 194 2.13 19.61 3.84
N CYS A 195 1.24 18.98 4.61
CA CYS A 195 0.79 19.45 5.92
C CYS A 195 1.89 19.35 7.00
N THR A 196 2.03 20.41 7.80
CA THR A 196 2.78 20.39 9.07
C THR A 196 1.87 20.81 10.23
N VAL A 197 2.25 20.47 11.46
CA VAL A 197 1.51 20.81 12.67
C VAL A 197 2.46 21.39 13.72
N VAL A 198 2.01 22.39 14.48
CA VAL A 198 2.79 23.03 15.53
C VAL A 198 3.10 22.04 16.66
N ASN A 199 4.38 21.96 17.05
CA ASN A 199 4.90 20.98 18.01
C ASN A 199 4.27 21.11 19.41
N SER A 200 3.95 22.33 19.86
CA SER A 200 3.35 22.55 21.19
C SER A 200 2.02 21.82 21.35
N LEU A 201 1.20 21.78 20.31
CA LEU A 201 -0.10 21.09 20.31
C LEU A 201 0.09 19.57 20.26
N VAL A 202 1.05 19.09 19.49
CA VAL A 202 1.39 17.65 19.44
C VAL A 202 1.84 17.16 20.80
N TYR A 203 2.75 17.88 21.47
CA TYR A 203 3.21 17.50 22.81
C TYR A 203 2.11 17.59 23.86
N SER A 204 1.29 18.64 23.83
CA SER A 204 0.14 18.76 24.73
C SER A 204 -0.85 17.61 24.59
N LEU A 205 -1.07 17.12 23.36
CA LEU A 205 -1.92 15.96 23.11
C LEU A 205 -1.25 14.67 23.60
N ILE A 206 0.05 14.49 23.36
CA ILE A 206 0.80 13.31 23.85
C ILE A 206 0.75 13.22 25.38
N ASP A 207 0.94 14.34 26.08
CA ASP A 207 0.84 14.39 27.55
C ASP A 207 -0.58 14.02 28.02
N HIS A 208 -1.61 14.41 27.26
CA HIS A 208 -2.98 14.00 27.54
C HIS A 208 -3.20 12.50 27.29
N LEU A 209 -2.54 11.92 26.28
CA LEU A 209 -2.70 10.51 25.88
C LEU A 209 -1.93 9.53 26.76
N SER A 210 -0.82 9.97 27.38
CA SER A 210 0.03 9.14 28.22
C SER A 210 0.19 9.78 29.62
N PRO A 211 -0.82 9.66 30.50
CA PRO A 211 -0.68 10.09 31.88
C PRO A 211 0.30 9.15 32.57
N VAL A 212 1.46 9.69 32.91
CA VAL A 212 2.44 9.05 33.80
C VAL A 212 1.82 8.79 35.17
#